data_AF-A0A317LZS1-F1
#
_entry.id   AF-A0A317LZS1-F1
#
_cell.length_a   1.000
_cell.length_b   1.000
_cell.length_c   1.000
_cell.angle_alpha   90.00
_cell.angle_beta   90.00
_cell.angle_gamma   90.00
#
_symmetry.space_group_name_H-M   'P 1'
#
loop_
_entity.id
_entity.type
_entity.pdbx_description
1 polymer ?
#
loop_
_entity_poly.entity_id
_entity_poly.type
_entity_poly.pdbx_seq_one_letter_code
_entity_poly.pdbx_strand_id
1 'polypeptide(L)'
;MKEKFSILLFLLVPILTYGIKGDSEFKKVIVKEFSTNPGTTLNISNKYGKIVIHTWQKNEVKATITITGFGKSVEEATSIVNMVDISVNTGNNASLQTVYNPSSGSKWFSWGNKKDSKDYVNIDYDVYVPERLAKLAMDNNFGDVITDVLSFPTSINMNYCNYDIKEAERQLDLNMNYCDRGRIGKAESVTIRANYSNLKSDVITSLVTKSNYCEYNLGSVNNLNVSGNYDEYTVNKVGSFKGSNTYTDFRITEVQTAISSKLVYGDFSAKTLGTGFKNAEFNLTYSDVKIGVPQRLGIQFNVQLNRGDVRTGELSLKNITNIKKNSQLTYTAFTSSADEKSPTFTVNGVYSDVSFESR
;
A
#
# COMPACT_ATOMS: atom_id res chain seq x y z
N MET A 1 70.19 -34.76 20.94
CA MET A 1 69.23 -33.90 20.22
C MET A 1 68.07 -34.81 19.83
N LYS A 2 66.89 -34.73 20.49
CA LYS A 2 65.70 -33.98 20.02
C LYS A 2 65.44 -34.32 18.54
N GLU A 3 64.38 -35.01 18.11
CA GLU A 3 62.93 -34.85 18.38
C GLU A 3 62.20 -36.18 18.06
N LYS A 4 61.36 -36.76 18.92
CA LYS A 4 59.90 -36.58 19.06
C LYS A 4 59.14 -36.32 17.74
N PHE A 5 58.65 -37.38 17.10
CA PHE A 5 57.38 -37.34 16.36
C PHE A 5 56.46 -38.44 16.90
N SER A 6 55.75 -38.07 17.95
CA SER A 6 54.63 -38.80 18.53
C SER A 6 53.37 -38.34 17.80
N ILE A 7 52.46 -39.28 17.52
CA ILE A 7 51.05 -39.03 17.18
C ILE A 7 50.83 -38.48 15.76
N LEU A 8 50.87 -39.38 14.78
CA LEU A 8 50.13 -39.20 13.51
C LEU A 8 49.29 -40.46 13.23
N LEU A 9 48.60 -40.96 14.25
CA LEU A 9 47.65 -42.06 14.15
C LEU A 9 46.45 -41.81 15.09
N PHE A 10 45.90 -40.60 15.01
CA PHE A 10 44.62 -40.22 15.65
C PHE A 10 43.72 -39.39 14.71
N LEU A 11 43.97 -39.45 13.40
CA LEU A 11 43.20 -38.75 12.37
C LEU A 11 42.15 -39.65 11.69
N LEU A 12 41.81 -40.78 12.32
CA LEU A 12 40.80 -41.74 11.89
C LEU A 12 39.94 -42.17 13.10
N VAL A 13 39.21 -41.20 13.66
CA VAL A 13 37.99 -41.48 14.43
C VAL A 13 36.83 -40.77 13.71
N PRO A 14 35.69 -41.46 13.49
CA PRO A 14 34.65 -41.02 12.60
C PRO A 14 33.76 -39.94 13.22
N ILE A 15 33.26 -39.05 12.36
CA ILE A 15 31.85 -38.62 12.28
C ILE A 15 31.12 -38.59 13.64
N LEU A 16 31.24 -37.47 14.34
CA LEU A 16 30.10 -36.85 15.01
C LEU A 16 30.14 -35.37 14.66
N THR A 17 29.92 -35.09 13.38
CA THR A 17 29.26 -33.84 13.03
C THR A 17 27.98 -33.82 13.86
N TYR A 18 27.88 -32.89 14.80
CA TYR A 18 26.59 -32.44 15.28
C TYR A 18 25.82 -32.07 14.02
N GLY A 19 24.97 -32.99 13.55
CA GLY A 19 23.93 -32.64 12.61
C GLY A 19 23.14 -31.57 13.32
N ILE A 20 23.33 -30.32 12.92
CA ILE A 20 22.36 -29.27 13.20
C ILE A 20 21.05 -29.91 12.74
N LYS A 21 20.17 -30.19 13.70
CA LYS A 21 18.87 -30.80 13.45
C LYS A 21 18.11 -29.77 12.60
N GLY A 22 18.33 -29.82 11.29
CA GLY A 22 17.57 -29.06 10.33
C GLY A 22 16.12 -29.44 10.57
N ASP A 23 15.27 -28.44 10.73
CA ASP A 23 13.84 -28.69 10.85
C ASP A 23 13.45 -29.61 9.67
N SER A 24 12.95 -30.80 10.00
CA SER A 24 12.40 -31.74 9.02
C SER A 24 11.16 -31.11 8.42
N GLU A 25 10.99 -31.23 7.11
CA GLU A 25 9.80 -30.77 6.40
C GLU A 25 8.94 -31.94 5.92
N PHE A 26 7.63 -31.74 5.89
CA PHE A 26 6.68 -32.63 5.23
C PHE A 26 5.71 -31.79 4.40
N LYS A 27 5.39 -32.26 3.19
CA LYS A 27 4.55 -31.53 2.23
C LYS A 27 3.31 -32.35 1.86
N LYS A 28 2.15 -31.72 1.92
CA LYS A 28 0.85 -32.24 1.46
C LYS A 28 0.29 -31.28 0.43
N VAL A 29 -0.02 -31.80 -0.75
CA VAL A 29 -0.64 -31.03 -1.84
C VAL A 29 -2.11 -31.42 -1.92
N ILE A 30 -2.99 -30.41 -1.95
CA ILE A 30 -4.43 -30.57 -2.11
C ILE A 30 -4.84 -29.81 -3.37
N VAL A 31 -5.54 -30.49 -4.28
CA VAL A 31 -6.14 -29.87 -5.47
C VAL A 31 -7.65 -29.78 -5.27
N LYS A 32 -8.22 -28.59 -5.50
CA LYS A 32 -9.66 -28.34 -5.46
C LYS A 32 -10.11 -27.71 -6.78
N GLU A 33 -11.18 -28.23 -7.35
CA GLU A 33 -11.76 -27.76 -8.59
C GLU A 33 -13.28 -27.67 -8.46
N PHE A 34 -13.87 -26.57 -8.90
CA PHE A 34 -15.33 -26.41 -8.95
C PHE A 34 -15.77 -25.38 -9.99
N SER A 35 -16.92 -25.63 -10.62
CA SER A 35 -17.52 -24.69 -11.58
C SER A 35 -18.02 -23.42 -10.89
N THR A 36 -18.00 -22.32 -11.64
CA THR A 36 -18.50 -21.01 -11.23
C THR A 36 -19.38 -20.41 -12.31
N ASN A 37 -20.10 -19.35 -11.96
CA ASN A 37 -20.85 -18.54 -12.92
C ASN A 37 -20.58 -17.05 -12.65
N PRO A 38 -20.96 -16.13 -13.55
CA PRO A 38 -20.72 -14.70 -13.35
C PRO A 38 -21.34 -14.10 -12.08
N GLY A 39 -22.33 -14.77 -11.46
CA GLY A 39 -22.91 -14.41 -10.17
C GLY A 39 -22.17 -14.96 -8.95
N THR A 40 -21.08 -15.73 -9.14
CA THR A 40 -20.29 -16.29 -8.05
C THR A 40 -19.43 -15.21 -7.37
N THR A 41 -19.58 -15.09 -6.06
CA THR A 41 -18.60 -14.45 -5.18
C THR A 41 -17.67 -15.52 -4.63
N LEU A 42 -16.36 -15.37 -4.85
CA LEU A 42 -15.34 -16.28 -4.36
C LEU A 42 -14.66 -15.69 -3.12
N ASN A 43 -14.61 -16.46 -2.03
CA ASN A 43 -13.94 -16.08 -0.79
C ASN A 43 -12.72 -16.99 -0.55
N ILE A 44 -11.53 -16.43 -0.46
CA ILE A 44 -10.30 -17.18 -0.12
C ILE A 44 -9.79 -16.68 1.22
N SER A 45 -9.59 -17.56 2.19
CA SER A 45 -9.05 -17.20 3.50
C SER A 45 -7.90 -18.11 3.87
N ASN A 46 -6.75 -17.48 4.14
CA ASN A 46 -5.53 -18.18 4.50
C ASN A 46 -4.78 -17.44 5.62
N LYS A 47 -3.88 -18.18 6.26
CA LYS A 47 -2.89 -17.64 7.19
C LYS A 47 -1.62 -18.46 7.07
N TYR A 48 -0.48 -17.80 7.22
CA TYR A 48 0.86 -18.40 7.11
C TYR A 48 1.14 -18.96 5.72
N GLY A 49 1.13 -18.11 4.70
CA GLY A 49 1.49 -18.52 3.34
C GLY A 49 0.94 -17.60 2.28
N LYS A 50 1.48 -17.71 1.08
CA LYS A 50 1.12 -16.81 -0.01
C LYS A 50 -0.18 -17.21 -0.70
N ILE A 51 -0.86 -16.24 -1.29
CA ILE A 51 -1.96 -16.46 -2.23
C ILE A 51 -1.53 -15.90 -3.59
N VAL A 52 -1.48 -16.75 -4.59
CA VAL A 52 -1.24 -16.37 -5.99
C VAL A 52 -2.53 -16.57 -6.79
N ILE A 53 -3.00 -15.51 -7.43
CA ILE A 53 -4.21 -15.51 -8.26
C ILE A 53 -3.86 -15.35 -9.73
N HIS A 54 -4.31 -16.31 -10.53
CA HIS A 54 -4.25 -16.32 -11.98
C HIS A 54 -5.65 -16.17 -12.57
N THR A 55 -5.83 -15.30 -13.55
CA THR A 55 -7.08 -15.22 -14.31
C THR A 55 -7.01 -16.05 -15.59
N TRP A 56 -8.10 -16.74 -15.94
CA TRP A 56 -8.16 -17.60 -17.11
C TRP A 56 -9.55 -17.65 -17.78
N GLN A 57 -9.57 -18.13 -19.02
CA GLN A 57 -10.78 -18.25 -19.85
C GLN A 57 -11.53 -19.56 -19.62
N LYS A 58 -11.79 -19.90 -18.35
CA LYS A 58 -12.60 -21.05 -17.96
C LYS A 58 -13.54 -20.67 -16.84
N ASN A 59 -14.78 -21.18 -16.88
CA ASN A 59 -15.79 -20.96 -15.85
C ASN A 59 -15.62 -21.91 -14.64
N GLU A 60 -14.38 -22.14 -14.22
CA GLU A 60 -14.03 -23.00 -13.10
C GLU A 60 -12.96 -22.33 -12.25
N VAL A 61 -12.97 -22.62 -10.96
CA VAL A 61 -11.85 -22.31 -10.07
C VAL A 61 -11.02 -23.59 -9.93
N LYS A 62 -9.71 -23.46 -10.07
CA LYS A 62 -8.75 -24.52 -9.77
C LYS A 62 -7.72 -24.00 -8.78
N ALA A 63 -7.69 -24.59 -7.60
CA ALA A 63 -6.75 -24.26 -6.55
C ALA A 63 -5.82 -25.44 -6.27
N THR A 64 -4.52 -25.16 -6.30
CA THR A 64 -3.48 -26.06 -5.79
C THR A 64 -2.96 -25.48 -4.49
N ILE A 65 -3.22 -26.17 -3.39
CA ILE A 65 -2.81 -25.75 -2.05
C ILE A 65 -1.67 -26.64 -1.58
N THR A 66 -0.51 -26.04 -1.28
CA THR A 66 0.66 -26.75 -0.75
C THR A 66 0.83 -26.44 0.73
N ILE A 67 0.59 -27.43 1.57
CA ILE A 67 0.78 -27.35 3.03
C ILE A 67 2.16 -27.94 3.34
N THR A 68 3.05 -27.12 3.90
CA THR A 68 4.37 -27.53 4.36
C THR A 68 4.43 -27.38 5.87
N GLY A 69 4.68 -28.48 6.59
CA GLY A 69 4.92 -28.45 8.03
C GLY A 69 6.41 -28.57 8.33
N PHE A 70 6.85 -27.91 9.40
CA PHE A 70 8.24 -27.90 9.87
C PHE A 70 8.30 -28.42 11.31
N GLY A 71 9.19 -29.37 11.59
CA GLY A 71 9.33 -29.96 12.92
C GLY A 71 10.73 -30.51 13.18
N LYS A 72 11.03 -30.95 14.40
CA LYS A 72 12.34 -31.54 14.75
C LYS A 72 12.49 -32.98 14.27
N SER A 73 11.41 -33.57 13.73
CA SER A 73 11.39 -34.87 13.07
C SER A 73 10.31 -34.86 11.98
N VAL A 74 10.37 -35.84 11.07
CA VAL A 74 9.38 -36.00 10.00
C VAL A 74 7.99 -36.26 10.57
N GLU A 75 7.88 -36.99 11.68
CA GLU A 75 6.63 -37.28 12.36
C GLU A 75 5.98 -36.00 12.93
N GLU A 76 6.79 -35.09 13.51
CA GLU A 76 6.32 -33.79 13.99
C GLU A 76 5.83 -32.91 12.83
N ALA A 77 6.61 -32.82 11.75
CA ALA A 77 6.22 -32.11 10.54
C ALA A 77 4.94 -32.66 9.91
N THR A 78 4.80 -33.98 9.87
CA THR A 78 3.61 -34.68 9.36
C THR A 78 2.39 -34.41 10.23
N SER A 79 2.55 -34.42 11.55
CA SER A 79 1.49 -34.09 12.51
C SER A 79 0.96 -32.67 12.29
N ILE A 80 1.86 -31.69 12.10
CA ILE A 80 1.48 -30.30 11.82
C ILE A 80 0.68 -30.20 10.52
N VAL A 81 1.14 -30.83 9.44
CA VAL A 81 0.42 -30.84 8.16
C VAL A 81 -0.96 -31.47 8.28
N ASN A 82 -1.09 -32.53 9.08
CA ASN A 82 -2.37 -33.22 9.29
C ASN A 82 -3.37 -32.44 10.15
N MET A 83 -2.93 -31.40 10.86
CA MET A 83 -3.84 -30.46 11.55
C MET A 83 -4.46 -29.42 10.60
N VAL A 84 -3.99 -29.34 9.35
CA VAL A 84 -4.48 -28.38 8.36
C VAL A 84 -5.36 -29.08 7.33
N ASP A 85 -6.57 -28.54 7.18
CA ASP A 85 -7.54 -28.93 6.17
C ASP A 85 -7.99 -27.73 5.34
N ILE A 86 -8.59 -28.00 4.18
CA ILE A 86 -9.12 -26.98 3.27
C ILE A 86 -10.62 -27.21 3.09
N SER A 87 -11.42 -26.31 3.68
CA SER A 87 -12.88 -26.30 3.53
C SER A 87 -13.26 -25.63 2.22
N VAL A 88 -14.22 -26.23 1.50
CA VAL A 88 -14.69 -25.74 0.20
C VAL A 88 -16.20 -25.61 0.22
N ASN A 89 -16.69 -24.43 -0.14
CA ASN A 89 -18.10 -24.21 -0.47
C ASN A 89 -18.23 -23.84 -1.96
N THR A 90 -19.32 -24.23 -2.59
CA THR A 90 -19.58 -24.00 -4.02
C THR A 90 -20.92 -23.29 -4.23
N GLY A 91 -21.22 -22.91 -5.48
CA GLY A 91 -22.41 -22.12 -5.81
C GLY A 91 -22.10 -20.62 -5.87
N ASN A 92 -23.09 -19.78 -5.59
CA ASN A 92 -22.94 -18.33 -5.74
C ASN A 92 -22.10 -17.70 -4.62
N ASN A 93 -21.92 -18.38 -3.49
CA ASN A 93 -21.04 -17.98 -2.39
C ASN A 93 -19.95 -19.03 -2.22
N ALA A 94 -19.07 -19.14 -3.21
CA ALA A 94 -17.99 -20.11 -3.18
C ALA A 94 -16.89 -19.70 -2.20
N SER A 95 -16.20 -20.69 -1.61
CA SER A 95 -15.08 -20.41 -0.72
C SER A 95 -13.99 -21.49 -0.74
N LEU A 96 -12.77 -21.05 -0.46
CA LEU A 96 -11.59 -21.86 -0.17
C LEU A 96 -11.02 -21.35 1.16
N GLN A 97 -11.16 -22.12 2.23
CA GLN A 97 -10.78 -21.69 3.58
C GLN A 97 -9.83 -22.67 4.22
N THR A 98 -8.68 -22.18 4.67
CA THR A 98 -7.78 -22.94 5.54
C THR A 98 -8.46 -23.16 6.88
N VAL A 99 -8.64 -24.42 7.27
CA VAL A 99 -9.18 -24.85 8.55
C VAL A 99 -8.08 -25.49 9.37
N TYR A 100 -8.08 -25.12 10.64
CA TYR A 100 -7.06 -25.47 11.61
C TYR A 100 -7.71 -26.33 12.69
N ASN A 101 -7.41 -27.64 12.67
CA ASN A 101 -7.92 -28.66 13.57
C ASN A 101 -6.84 -29.13 14.56
N PRO A 102 -6.61 -28.42 15.69
CA PRO A 102 -5.67 -28.90 16.69
C PRO A 102 -6.29 -30.10 17.41
N SER A 103 -5.52 -31.18 17.57
CA SER A 103 -5.96 -32.34 18.36
C SER A 103 -6.24 -31.92 19.81
N SER A 104 -7.52 -31.97 20.22
CA SER A 104 -8.05 -31.85 21.59
C SER A 104 -7.37 -30.84 22.53
N GLY A 105 -7.99 -29.68 22.72
CA GLY A 105 -7.85 -28.85 23.93
C GLY A 105 -6.58 -27.99 24.07
N SER A 106 -5.64 -28.08 23.12
CA SER A 106 -4.47 -27.20 23.08
C SER A 106 -4.77 -25.97 22.20
N LYS A 107 -4.50 -24.75 22.72
CA LYS A 107 -4.46 -23.55 21.88
C LYS A 107 -3.46 -23.82 20.76
N TRP A 108 -3.96 -23.79 19.52
CA TRP A 108 -3.18 -23.84 18.28
C TRP A 108 -1.99 -22.87 18.41
N PHE A 109 -0.81 -23.41 18.78
CA PHE A 109 0.48 -22.73 19.06
C PHE A 109 0.86 -22.24 20.47
N SER A 110 0.47 -22.91 21.56
CA SER A 110 1.23 -22.76 22.83
C SER A 110 2.46 -23.69 22.88
N TRP A 111 3.38 -23.58 21.92
CA TRP A 111 4.57 -24.44 21.80
C TRP A 111 5.82 -23.78 22.39
N GLY A 112 5.71 -23.34 23.66
CA GLY A 112 6.84 -22.82 24.45
C GLY A 112 7.43 -21.49 23.95
N ASN A 113 8.17 -20.82 24.83
CA ASN A 113 8.63 -19.43 24.69
C ASN A 113 9.68 -19.15 23.59
N LYS A 114 9.72 -19.89 22.46
CA LYS A 114 10.83 -19.77 21.48
C LYS A 114 10.49 -19.76 19.98
N LYS A 115 9.30 -20.14 19.52
CA LYS A 115 8.96 -20.12 18.07
C LYS A 115 7.54 -19.60 17.83
N ASP A 116 7.39 -18.78 16.79
CA ASP A 116 6.08 -18.28 16.37
C ASP A 116 5.37 -19.32 15.50
N SER A 117 4.04 -19.29 15.50
CA SER A 117 3.17 -20.12 14.65
C SER A 117 3.57 -20.23 13.17
N LYS A 118 4.12 -19.14 12.61
CA LYS A 118 4.60 -19.05 11.22
C LYS A 118 5.84 -19.92 10.95
N ASP A 119 6.57 -20.30 12.01
CA ASP A 119 7.80 -21.10 11.91
C ASP A 119 7.50 -22.60 11.80
N TYR A 120 6.22 -23.00 11.94
CA TYR A 120 5.79 -24.38 11.98
C TYR A 120 5.02 -24.81 10.73
N VAL A 121 4.37 -23.88 10.02
CA VAL A 121 3.54 -24.21 8.87
C VAL A 121 3.55 -23.11 7.82
N ASN A 122 3.61 -23.52 6.56
CA ASN A 122 3.42 -22.65 5.40
C ASN A 122 2.35 -23.25 4.46
N ILE A 123 1.37 -22.46 4.06
CA ILE A 123 0.18 -22.88 3.31
C ILE A 123 0.04 -21.98 2.08
N ASP A 124 0.63 -22.42 0.98
CA ASP A 124 0.63 -21.64 -0.25
C ASP A 124 -0.56 -22.01 -1.13
N TYR A 125 -1.28 -21.00 -1.60
CA TYR A 125 -2.36 -21.10 -2.55
C TYR A 125 -1.89 -20.65 -3.93
N ASP A 126 -2.08 -21.51 -4.93
CA ASP A 126 -1.96 -21.18 -6.35
C ASP A 126 -3.34 -21.41 -6.99
N VAL A 127 -4.03 -20.31 -7.34
CA VAL A 127 -5.45 -20.34 -7.68
C VAL A 127 -5.71 -19.71 -9.04
N TYR A 128 -6.25 -20.51 -9.94
CA TYR A 128 -6.83 -20.04 -11.20
C TYR A 128 -8.30 -19.72 -10.98
N VAL A 129 -8.70 -18.50 -11.35
CA VAL A 129 -10.06 -17.99 -11.23
C VAL A 129 -10.58 -17.54 -12.60
N PRO A 130 -11.88 -17.71 -12.90
CA PRO A 130 -12.48 -17.23 -14.15
C PRO A 130 -12.28 -15.72 -14.29
N GLU A 131 -12.16 -15.22 -15.51
CA GLU A 131 -12.20 -13.78 -15.83
C GLU A 131 -13.54 -13.10 -15.47
N ARG A 132 -14.57 -13.87 -15.07
CA ARG A 132 -15.89 -13.38 -14.70
C ARG A 132 -16.33 -13.95 -13.37
N LEU A 133 -16.28 -13.10 -12.34
CA LEU A 133 -16.88 -13.32 -11.03
C LEU A 133 -17.74 -12.11 -10.67
N ALA A 134 -18.71 -12.29 -9.77
CA ALA A 134 -19.40 -11.16 -9.17
C ALA A 134 -18.43 -10.37 -8.29
N LYS A 135 -17.58 -11.07 -7.53
CA LYS A 135 -16.55 -10.51 -6.66
C LYS A 135 -15.52 -11.56 -6.24
N LEU A 136 -14.27 -11.12 -6.04
CA LEU A 136 -13.26 -11.87 -5.28
C LEU A 136 -13.05 -11.20 -3.92
N ALA A 137 -13.11 -11.98 -2.84
CA ALA A 137 -12.77 -11.54 -1.50
C ALA A 137 -11.63 -12.42 -0.97
N MET A 138 -10.57 -11.79 -0.48
CA MET A 138 -9.41 -12.48 0.07
C MET A 138 -9.10 -11.97 1.48
N ASP A 139 -8.79 -12.89 2.38
CA ASP A 139 -8.25 -12.60 3.70
C ASP A 139 -6.94 -13.37 3.86
N ASN A 140 -5.83 -12.65 3.99
CA ASN A 140 -4.53 -13.26 4.23
C ASN A 140 -3.80 -12.62 5.40
N ASN A 141 -3.11 -13.46 6.15
CA ASN A 141 -2.32 -13.04 7.30
C ASN A 141 -0.97 -13.76 7.26
N PHE A 142 0.13 -13.01 7.38
CA PHE A 142 1.49 -13.57 7.33
C PHE A 142 1.80 -14.32 6.03
N GLY A 143 1.65 -13.64 4.89
CA GLY A 143 2.05 -14.19 3.60
C GLY A 143 1.72 -13.26 2.44
N ASP A 144 2.40 -13.44 1.32
CA ASP A 144 2.30 -12.51 0.20
C ASP A 144 0.99 -12.71 -0.59
N VAL A 145 0.44 -11.63 -1.15
CA VAL A 145 -0.70 -11.69 -2.08
C VAL A 145 -0.28 -11.20 -3.45
N ILE A 146 -0.27 -12.10 -4.44
CA ILE A 146 0.19 -11.82 -5.79
C ILE A 146 -0.95 -12.08 -6.76
N THR A 147 -1.27 -11.13 -7.63
CA THR A 147 -2.38 -11.28 -8.58
C THR A 147 -1.99 -10.86 -9.99
N ASP A 148 -2.51 -11.59 -10.97
CA ASP A 148 -2.60 -11.14 -12.36
C ASP A 148 -3.62 -10.00 -12.52
N VAL A 149 -4.23 -9.88 -13.71
CA VAL A 149 -5.26 -8.88 -14.00
C VAL A 149 -6.57 -9.27 -13.33
N LEU A 150 -7.14 -8.38 -12.52
CA LEU A 150 -8.42 -8.52 -11.84
C LEU A 150 -9.50 -7.74 -12.61
N SER A 151 -10.30 -8.46 -13.41
CA SER A 151 -11.37 -7.92 -14.28
C SER A 151 -12.73 -7.74 -13.57
N PHE A 152 -12.79 -8.01 -12.27
CA PHE A 152 -13.99 -8.00 -11.42
C PHE A 152 -13.71 -7.28 -10.08
N PRO A 153 -14.75 -6.81 -9.38
CA PRO A 153 -14.58 -6.19 -8.06
C PRO A 153 -13.83 -7.11 -7.10
N THR A 154 -12.82 -6.58 -6.41
CA THR A 154 -11.97 -7.35 -5.51
C THR A 154 -11.80 -6.64 -4.17
N SER A 155 -11.88 -7.40 -3.08
CA SER A 155 -11.61 -6.92 -1.72
C SER A 155 -10.54 -7.79 -1.08
N ILE A 156 -9.50 -7.18 -0.51
CA ILE A 156 -8.38 -7.90 0.10
C ILE A 156 -8.14 -7.35 1.51
N ASN A 157 -8.24 -8.22 2.51
CA ASN A 157 -7.79 -7.94 3.87
C ASN A 157 -6.41 -8.57 4.05
N MET A 158 -5.43 -7.78 4.47
CA MET A 158 -4.04 -8.19 4.60
C MET A 158 -3.46 -7.72 5.93
N ASN A 159 -2.89 -8.64 6.70
CA ASN A 159 -2.07 -8.28 7.86
C ASN A 159 -0.71 -8.94 7.76
N TYR A 160 0.38 -8.18 7.92
CA TYR A 160 1.75 -8.70 7.81
C TYR A 160 2.01 -9.38 6.45
N CYS A 161 1.60 -8.73 5.37
CA CYS A 161 1.71 -9.26 3.99
C CYS A 161 2.56 -8.32 3.13
N ASN A 162 3.26 -8.86 2.14
CA ASN A 162 3.62 -8.08 0.95
C ASN A 162 2.57 -8.33 -0.14
N TYR A 163 2.48 -7.45 -1.13
CA TYR A 163 1.56 -7.66 -2.23
C TYR A 163 2.06 -7.09 -3.56
N ASP A 164 1.70 -7.76 -4.66
CA ASP A 164 1.92 -7.27 -6.02
C ASP A 164 0.66 -7.56 -6.85
N ILE A 165 -0.06 -6.50 -7.18
CA ILE A 165 -1.27 -6.54 -8.00
C ILE A 165 -0.89 -5.98 -9.36
N LYS A 166 -0.90 -6.84 -10.38
CA LYS A 166 -0.53 -6.44 -11.74
C LYS A 166 -1.47 -5.37 -12.29
N GLU A 167 -2.77 -5.64 -12.31
CA GLU A 167 -3.79 -4.71 -12.78
C GLU A 167 -5.15 -4.97 -12.13
N ALA A 168 -5.90 -3.91 -11.81
CA ALA A 168 -7.29 -3.99 -11.36
C ALA A 168 -8.20 -3.12 -12.25
N GLU A 169 -9.02 -3.76 -13.08
CA GLU A 169 -9.91 -3.09 -14.05
C GLU A 169 -11.24 -2.67 -13.43
N ARG A 170 -11.48 -3.02 -12.15
CA ARG A 170 -12.70 -2.71 -11.40
C ARG A 170 -12.33 -2.19 -10.01
N GLN A 171 -13.34 -1.98 -9.17
CA GLN A 171 -13.16 -1.58 -7.78
C GLN A 171 -12.23 -2.55 -7.05
N LEU A 172 -11.15 -2.02 -6.48
CA LEU A 172 -10.23 -2.71 -5.60
C LEU A 172 -10.28 -2.09 -4.20
N ASP A 173 -10.73 -2.85 -3.21
CA ASP A 173 -10.75 -2.42 -1.81
C ASP A 173 -9.65 -3.15 -1.04
N LEU A 174 -8.70 -2.41 -0.45
CA LEU A 174 -7.61 -2.94 0.34
C LEU A 174 -7.74 -2.50 1.80
N ASN A 175 -7.78 -3.45 2.73
CA ASN A 175 -7.63 -3.19 4.15
C ASN A 175 -6.31 -3.81 4.61
N MET A 176 -5.35 -3.00 5.03
CA MET A 176 -3.97 -3.40 5.23
C MET A 176 -3.46 -2.99 6.61
N ASN A 177 -2.81 -3.90 7.33
CA ASN A 177 -2.04 -3.54 8.51
C ASN A 177 -0.65 -4.18 8.45
N TYR A 178 0.40 -3.41 8.70
CA TYR A 178 1.78 -3.91 8.70
C TYR A 178 2.19 -4.53 7.35
N CYS A 179 1.86 -3.87 6.24
CA CYS A 179 2.15 -4.34 4.88
C CYS A 179 3.22 -3.46 4.23
N ASP A 180 4.49 -3.77 4.48
CA ASP A 180 5.62 -2.85 4.22
C ASP A 180 6.06 -2.79 2.75
N ARG A 181 5.72 -3.78 1.93
CA ARG A 181 6.06 -3.80 0.49
C ARG A 181 4.83 -4.13 -0.35
N GLY A 182 4.29 -3.09 -0.96
CA GLY A 182 3.11 -3.17 -1.80
C GLY A 182 3.35 -2.60 -3.18
N ARG A 183 2.87 -3.28 -4.23
CA ARG A 183 2.83 -2.74 -5.58
C ARG A 183 1.45 -2.90 -6.22
N ILE A 184 0.99 -1.85 -6.88
CA ILE A 184 -0.14 -1.89 -7.82
C ILE A 184 0.35 -1.32 -9.14
N GLY A 185 0.43 -2.16 -10.19
CA GLY A 185 0.83 -1.70 -11.52
C GLY A 185 -0.17 -0.68 -12.06
N LYS A 186 -1.37 -1.14 -12.42
CA LYS A 186 -2.45 -0.28 -12.93
C LYS A 186 -3.76 -0.52 -12.19
N ALA A 187 -4.52 0.51 -11.91
CA ALA A 187 -5.88 0.34 -11.37
C ALA A 187 -6.85 1.44 -11.80
N GLU A 188 -8.12 1.09 -11.98
CA GLU A 188 -9.17 2.07 -12.24
C GLU A 188 -9.62 2.77 -10.95
N SER A 189 -10.15 2.03 -9.98
CA SER A 189 -10.69 2.59 -8.74
C SER A 189 -10.19 1.81 -7.53
N VAL A 190 -9.46 2.48 -6.64
CA VAL A 190 -8.83 1.87 -5.47
C VAL A 190 -9.25 2.60 -4.20
N THR A 191 -9.71 1.85 -3.21
CA THR A 191 -9.92 2.35 -1.84
C THR A 191 -8.97 1.63 -0.90
N ILE A 192 -8.18 2.38 -0.16
CA ILE A 192 -7.19 1.85 0.78
C ILE A 192 -7.52 2.32 2.20
N ARG A 193 -7.65 1.36 3.12
CA ARG A 193 -7.63 1.60 4.56
C ARG A 193 -6.39 0.93 5.13
N ALA A 194 -5.45 1.71 5.64
CA ALA A 194 -4.14 1.19 5.97
C ALA A 194 -3.60 1.70 7.31
N ASN A 195 -2.88 0.85 8.03
CA ASN A 195 -2.01 1.29 9.12
C ASN A 195 -0.63 0.66 8.95
N TYR A 196 0.45 1.43 9.15
CA TYR A 196 1.82 0.92 9.05
C TYR A 196 2.05 0.15 7.75
N SER A 197 1.70 0.72 6.61
CA SER A 197 1.73 0.01 5.33
C SER A 197 2.16 0.92 4.20
N ASN A 198 2.76 0.33 3.17
CA ASN A 198 3.31 1.07 2.05
C ASN A 198 2.66 0.66 0.73
N LEU A 199 2.65 1.59 -0.23
CA LEU A 199 2.22 1.34 -1.60
C LEU A 199 3.14 2.04 -2.59
N LYS A 200 3.64 1.28 -3.56
CA LYS A 200 4.14 1.79 -4.82
C LYS A 200 3.12 1.57 -5.93
N SER A 201 2.86 2.57 -6.77
CA SER A 201 2.01 2.38 -7.94
C SER A 201 2.49 3.10 -9.19
N ASP A 202 2.21 2.52 -10.36
CA ASP A 202 2.56 3.16 -11.63
C ASP A 202 1.42 4.08 -12.12
N VAL A 203 0.19 3.56 -12.24
CA VAL A 203 -0.98 4.33 -12.72
C VAL A 203 -2.26 3.97 -11.97
N ILE A 204 -2.92 4.96 -11.38
CA ILE A 204 -4.26 4.80 -10.79
C ILE A 204 -5.20 5.89 -11.31
N THR A 205 -6.42 5.54 -11.71
CA THR A 205 -7.38 6.57 -12.16
C THR A 205 -8.04 7.28 -10.98
N SER A 206 -8.50 6.55 -9.97
CA SER A 206 -9.07 7.10 -8.75
C SER A 206 -8.53 6.37 -7.53
N LEU A 207 -7.87 7.11 -6.62
CA LEU A 207 -7.35 6.59 -5.37
C LEU A 207 -7.97 7.33 -4.19
N VAL A 208 -8.57 6.56 -3.28
CA VAL A 208 -9.05 7.04 -1.98
C VAL A 208 -8.24 6.36 -0.89
N THR A 209 -7.57 7.13 -0.03
CA THR A 209 -6.83 6.60 1.13
C THR A 209 -7.41 7.10 2.45
N LYS A 210 -7.49 6.17 3.40
CA LYS A 210 -7.66 6.45 4.82
C LYS A 210 -6.56 5.74 5.59
N SER A 211 -5.52 6.45 6.00
CA SER A 211 -4.32 5.81 6.54
C SER A 211 -3.77 6.44 7.81
N ASN A 212 -2.97 5.64 8.53
CA ASN A 212 -2.05 6.17 9.54
C ASN A 212 -0.69 5.50 9.43
N TYR A 213 0.40 6.26 9.55
CA TYR A 213 1.77 5.74 9.50
C TYR A 213 2.07 5.00 8.20
N CYS A 214 1.64 5.53 7.05
CA CYS A 214 1.79 4.89 5.75
C CYS A 214 2.65 5.71 4.79
N GLU A 215 3.39 5.03 3.92
CA GLU A 215 4.17 5.65 2.84
C GLU A 215 3.60 5.30 1.46
N TYR A 216 3.33 6.33 0.65
CA TYR A 216 2.78 6.17 -0.70
C TYR A 216 3.73 6.77 -1.76
N ASN A 217 4.22 5.92 -2.65
CA ASN A 217 5.01 6.32 -3.82
C ASN A 217 4.18 6.07 -5.09
N LEU A 218 3.60 7.12 -5.64
CA LEU A 218 2.60 7.06 -6.70
C LEU A 218 3.14 7.66 -7.98
N GLY A 219 3.02 6.93 -9.10
CA GLY A 219 3.34 7.42 -10.43
C GLY A 219 2.32 8.46 -10.89
N SER A 220 1.33 8.04 -11.67
CA SER A 220 0.27 8.93 -12.16
C SER A 220 -1.06 8.60 -11.50
N VAL A 221 -1.70 9.60 -10.88
CA VAL A 221 -3.03 9.47 -10.27
C VAL A 221 -3.98 10.53 -10.82
N ASN A 222 -5.08 10.17 -11.47
CA ASN A 222 -5.98 11.21 -12.00
C ASN A 222 -6.77 11.91 -10.88
N ASN A 223 -7.36 11.15 -9.94
CA ASN A 223 -8.05 11.70 -8.78
C ASN A 223 -7.46 11.10 -7.50
N LEU A 224 -6.87 11.94 -6.65
CA LEU A 224 -6.27 11.54 -5.39
C LEU A 224 -7.05 12.18 -4.23
N ASN A 225 -7.73 11.36 -3.44
CA ASN A 225 -8.44 11.78 -2.22
C ASN A 225 -7.82 11.10 -1.00
N VAL A 226 -7.23 11.89 -0.11
CA VAL A 226 -6.43 11.39 1.00
C VAL A 226 -6.93 11.93 2.33
N SER A 227 -6.95 11.06 3.33
CA SER A 227 -7.25 11.41 4.71
C SER A 227 -6.46 10.51 5.64
N GLY A 228 -5.92 11.05 6.72
CA GLY A 228 -5.02 10.27 7.55
C GLY A 228 -4.08 11.10 8.38
N ASN A 229 -3.23 10.41 9.14
CA ASN A 229 -2.22 11.04 9.97
C ASN A 229 -0.89 10.32 9.92
N TYR A 230 0.22 11.06 10.08
CA TYR A 230 1.57 10.47 10.07
C TYR A 230 1.90 9.74 8.77
N ASP A 231 1.37 10.22 7.64
CA ASP A 231 1.61 9.61 6.34
C ASP A 231 2.64 10.42 5.53
N GLU A 232 3.23 9.79 4.53
CA GLU A 232 4.10 10.45 3.55
C GLU A 232 3.67 10.08 2.12
N TYR A 233 3.49 11.09 1.27
CA TYR A 233 3.08 10.91 -0.12
C TYR A 233 4.11 11.51 -1.06
N THR A 234 4.71 10.67 -1.91
CA THR A 234 5.49 11.10 -3.07
C THR A 234 4.71 10.76 -4.34
N VAL A 235 4.33 11.77 -5.12
CA VAL A 235 3.48 11.61 -6.31
C VAL A 235 4.14 12.24 -7.53
N ASN A 236 4.34 11.49 -8.61
CA ASN A 236 4.92 12.07 -9.83
C ASN A 236 3.91 13.00 -10.51
N LYS A 237 2.69 12.54 -10.72
CA LYS A 237 1.66 13.32 -11.41
C LYS A 237 0.31 13.10 -10.80
N VAL A 238 -0.38 14.19 -10.45
CA VAL A 238 -1.76 14.15 -10.00
C VAL A 238 -2.66 15.03 -10.86
N GLY A 239 -3.82 14.53 -11.24
CA GLY A 239 -4.86 15.33 -11.88
C GLY A 239 -5.46 16.33 -10.88
N SER A 240 -6.40 15.84 -10.08
CA SER A 240 -7.01 16.57 -8.96
C SER A 240 -6.58 15.98 -7.61
N PHE A 241 -6.15 16.84 -6.69
CA PHE A 241 -5.79 16.50 -5.33
C PHE A 241 -6.83 17.02 -4.34
N LYS A 242 -7.30 16.14 -3.44
CA LYS A 242 -8.12 16.50 -2.28
C LYS A 242 -7.53 15.84 -1.02
N GLY A 243 -7.23 16.64 0.00
CA GLY A 243 -6.59 16.15 1.22
C GLY A 243 -7.17 16.75 2.50
N SER A 244 -7.27 15.94 3.55
CA SER A 244 -7.57 16.38 4.91
C SER A 244 -6.71 15.57 5.89
N ASN A 245 -5.56 16.10 6.28
CA ASN A 245 -4.51 15.34 6.94
C ASN A 245 -3.86 16.08 8.12
N THR A 246 -3.29 15.31 9.04
CA THR A 246 -2.49 15.81 10.16
C THR A 246 -1.11 15.15 10.15
N TYR A 247 -0.03 15.84 10.50
CA TYR A 247 1.31 15.20 10.57
C TYR A 247 1.67 14.48 9.27
N THR A 248 1.36 15.06 8.11
CA THR A 248 1.46 14.37 6.82
C THR A 248 2.12 15.25 5.79
N ASP A 249 3.08 14.70 5.07
CA ASP A 249 3.84 15.44 4.06
C ASP A 249 3.49 14.98 2.63
N PHE A 250 3.37 15.96 1.74
CA PHE A 250 3.09 15.76 0.32
C PHE A 250 4.22 16.31 -0.54
N ARG A 251 4.81 15.45 -1.38
CA ARG A 251 5.78 15.83 -2.41
C ARG A 251 5.28 15.42 -3.78
N ILE A 252 4.76 16.39 -4.52
CA ILE A 252 4.14 16.19 -5.82
C ILE A 252 5.00 16.83 -6.90
N THR A 253 5.28 16.11 -7.99
CA THR A 253 6.05 16.69 -9.09
C THR A 253 5.17 17.59 -9.98
N GLU A 254 4.01 17.12 -10.43
CA GLU A 254 3.07 17.91 -11.24
C GLU A 254 1.64 17.78 -10.71
N VAL A 255 0.94 18.91 -10.51
CA VAL A 255 -0.51 18.95 -10.27
C VAL A 255 -1.21 19.55 -11.48
N GLN A 256 -2.12 18.82 -12.12
CA GLN A 256 -2.67 19.25 -13.41
C GLN A 256 -3.87 20.17 -13.33
N THR A 257 -4.84 19.90 -12.46
CA THR A 257 -6.15 20.57 -12.51
C THR A 257 -6.51 21.31 -11.25
N ALA A 258 -6.51 20.66 -10.08
CA ALA A 258 -7.05 21.28 -8.87
C ALA A 258 -6.39 20.77 -7.59
N ILE A 259 -6.35 21.64 -6.58
CA ILE A 259 -5.92 21.32 -5.22
C ILE A 259 -6.99 21.79 -4.23
N SER A 260 -7.39 20.92 -3.31
CA SER A 260 -8.17 21.27 -2.13
C SER A 260 -7.55 20.56 -0.93
N SER A 261 -6.84 21.30 -0.08
CA SER A 261 -6.07 20.72 1.02
C SER A 261 -6.41 21.37 2.35
N LYS A 262 -6.72 20.55 3.34
CA LYS A 262 -6.75 20.94 4.76
C LYS A 262 -5.59 20.22 5.46
N LEU A 263 -4.62 20.98 5.96
CA LEU A 263 -3.38 20.44 6.50
C LEU A 263 -3.09 21.01 7.88
N VAL A 264 -2.70 20.13 8.80
CA VAL A 264 -2.34 20.48 10.17
C VAL A 264 -1.02 19.77 10.53
N TYR A 265 0.01 20.51 10.94
CA TYR A 265 1.34 19.96 11.21
C TYR A 265 1.96 19.16 10.05
N GLY A 266 1.92 19.64 8.82
CA GLY A 266 2.60 18.96 7.70
C GLY A 266 2.95 19.90 6.56
N ASP A 267 3.68 19.39 5.58
CA ASP A 267 4.15 20.18 4.44
C ASP A 267 3.51 19.74 3.12
N PHE A 268 3.17 20.70 2.27
CA PHE A 268 2.73 20.42 0.90
C PHE A 268 3.66 21.08 -0.12
N SER A 269 4.24 20.26 -1.00
CA SER A 269 5.08 20.74 -2.09
C SER A 269 4.61 20.23 -3.45
N ALA A 270 4.45 21.14 -4.41
CA ALA A 270 4.24 20.81 -5.82
C ALA A 270 5.35 21.47 -6.66
N LYS A 271 6.15 20.67 -7.36
CA LYS A 271 7.27 21.19 -8.16
C LYS A 271 6.79 22.06 -9.33
N THR A 272 5.66 21.74 -9.94
CA THR A 272 5.03 22.58 -10.97
C THR A 272 3.52 22.36 -11.06
N LEU A 273 2.81 23.34 -11.60
CA LEU A 273 1.39 23.25 -11.96
C LEU A 273 1.24 22.99 -13.47
N GLY A 274 0.21 22.23 -13.83
CA GLY A 274 -0.13 21.95 -15.22
C GLY A 274 -0.75 23.16 -15.93
N THR A 275 -0.69 23.17 -17.26
CA THR A 275 -1.28 24.25 -18.07
C THR A 275 -2.80 24.31 -17.98
N GLY A 276 -3.45 23.19 -17.64
CA GLY A 276 -4.90 23.07 -17.42
C GLY A 276 -5.34 23.34 -15.98
N PHE A 277 -4.48 23.94 -15.15
CA PHE A 277 -4.78 24.22 -13.76
C PHE A 277 -5.98 25.18 -13.63
N LYS A 278 -6.85 24.94 -12.65
CA LYS A 278 -8.12 25.65 -12.47
C LYS A 278 -8.18 26.39 -11.15
N ASN A 279 -7.81 25.72 -10.05
CA ASN A 279 -7.91 26.31 -8.73
C ASN A 279 -7.07 25.57 -7.68
N ALA A 280 -6.65 26.31 -6.66
CA ALA A 280 -6.09 25.79 -5.43
C ALA A 280 -6.80 26.40 -4.23
N GLU A 281 -7.10 25.56 -3.25
CA GLU A 281 -7.56 25.98 -1.92
C GLU A 281 -6.74 25.27 -0.85
N PHE A 282 -6.17 26.04 0.06
CA PHE A 282 -5.43 25.54 1.22
C PHE A 282 -5.98 26.12 2.51
N ASN A 283 -6.20 25.25 3.49
CA ASN A 283 -6.52 25.60 4.87
C ASN A 283 -5.43 25.00 5.77
N LEU A 284 -4.55 25.84 6.29
CA LEU A 284 -3.28 25.45 6.93
C LEU A 284 -3.27 25.80 8.42
N THR A 285 -2.70 24.92 9.24
CA THR A 285 -2.42 25.19 10.65
C THR A 285 -1.09 24.57 11.03
N TYR A 286 -0.06 25.37 11.34
CA TYR A 286 1.31 24.87 11.54
C TYR A 286 1.79 24.05 10.32
N SER A 287 1.59 24.55 9.10
CA SER A 287 1.82 23.79 7.87
C SER A 287 2.28 24.72 6.76
N ASP A 288 3.30 24.29 6.01
CA ASP A 288 3.89 25.12 4.96
C ASP A 288 3.54 24.61 3.56
N VAL A 289 3.45 25.55 2.62
CA VAL A 289 3.12 25.26 1.22
C VAL A 289 4.20 25.79 0.31
N LYS A 290 4.71 24.95 -0.59
CA LYS A 290 5.69 25.31 -1.63
C LYS A 290 5.21 24.94 -3.02
N ILE A 291 5.03 25.91 -3.91
CA ILE A 291 4.47 25.68 -5.26
C ILE A 291 5.35 26.30 -6.33
N GLY A 292 5.71 25.50 -7.34
CA GLY A 292 6.27 26.00 -8.58
C GLY A 292 5.17 26.44 -9.55
N VAL A 293 5.29 27.65 -10.07
CA VAL A 293 4.33 28.25 -11.01
C VAL A 293 5.02 28.47 -12.35
N PRO A 294 4.52 27.85 -13.45
CA PRO A 294 5.05 28.12 -14.78
C PRO A 294 4.90 29.59 -15.18
N GLN A 295 5.93 30.19 -15.79
CA GLN A 295 5.89 31.62 -16.18
C GLN A 295 4.71 32.02 -17.08
N ARG A 296 4.21 31.08 -17.89
CA ARG A 296 3.11 31.31 -18.84
C ARG A 296 1.72 31.06 -18.24
N LEU A 297 1.64 30.52 -17.02
CA LEU A 297 0.37 30.22 -16.38
C LEU A 297 -0.12 31.45 -15.62
N GLY A 298 -1.27 31.99 -16.04
CA GLY A 298 -1.95 33.06 -15.34
C GLY A 298 -2.53 32.54 -14.03
N ILE A 299 -2.10 33.09 -12.89
CA ILE A 299 -2.67 32.81 -11.56
C ILE A 299 -3.00 34.10 -10.81
N GLN A 300 -4.13 34.08 -10.10
CA GLN A 300 -4.54 35.05 -9.09
C GLN A 300 -4.25 34.48 -7.70
N PHE A 301 -3.35 35.12 -6.95
CA PHE A 301 -3.03 34.73 -5.58
C PHE A 301 -3.92 35.48 -4.60
N ASN A 302 -4.56 34.74 -3.68
CA ASN A 302 -5.36 35.26 -2.58
C ASN A 302 -4.92 34.57 -1.28
N VAL A 303 -4.03 35.20 -0.54
CA VAL A 303 -3.39 34.58 0.65
C VAL A 303 -3.72 35.39 1.90
N GLN A 304 -4.27 34.71 2.90
CA GLN A 304 -4.57 35.25 4.22
C GLN A 304 -3.86 34.40 5.27
N LEU A 305 -2.90 34.99 5.98
CA LEU A 305 -2.12 34.31 7.00
C LEU A 305 -2.24 35.03 8.34
N ASN A 306 -2.25 34.25 9.43
CA ASN A 306 -2.07 34.75 10.78
C ASN A 306 -0.76 34.18 11.35
N ARG A 307 0.22 35.05 11.65
CA ARG A 307 1.58 34.69 12.08
C ARG A 307 2.30 33.80 11.06
N GLY A 308 2.36 34.25 9.83
CA GLY A 308 3.09 33.60 8.74
C GLY A 308 3.49 34.61 7.67
N ASP A 309 4.32 34.18 6.73
CA ASP A 309 4.86 35.02 5.67
C ASP A 309 4.68 34.39 4.27
N VAL A 310 4.69 35.25 3.24
CA VAL A 310 4.60 34.84 1.83
C VAL A 310 5.91 35.17 1.13
N ARG A 311 6.47 34.19 0.41
CA ARG A 311 7.64 34.35 -0.47
C ARG A 311 7.23 34.07 -1.90
N THR A 312 7.63 34.93 -2.84
CA THR A 312 7.22 34.81 -4.25
C THR A 312 8.36 34.52 -5.22
N GLY A 313 9.58 34.37 -4.70
CA GLY A 313 10.77 34.12 -5.52
C GLY A 313 10.92 35.14 -6.66
N GLU A 314 11.31 34.65 -7.84
CA GLU A 314 11.50 35.44 -9.06
C GLU A 314 10.24 35.54 -9.94
N LEU A 315 9.04 35.39 -9.35
CA LEU A 315 7.80 35.52 -10.11
C LEU A 315 7.58 36.96 -10.57
N SER A 316 7.21 37.11 -11.85
CA SER A 316 6.77 38.39 -12.41
C SER A 316 5.30 38.63 -12.02
N LEU A 317 5.06 39.65 -11.20
CA LEU A 317 3.77 39.92 -10.58
C LEU A 317 3.28 41.34 -10.89
N LYS A 318 1.96 41.51 -10.92
CA LYS A 318 1.23 42.78 -11.06
C LYS A 318 0.09 42.84 -10.05
N ASN A 319 -0.46 44.05 -9.82
CA ASN A 319 -1.58 44.30 -8.90
C ASN A 319 -1.32 43.74 -7.48
N ILE A 320 -0.10 43.96 -6.98
CA ILE A 320 0.34 43.41 -5.69
C ILE A 320 -0.24 44.25 -4.56
N THR A 321 -0.95 43.58 -3.64
CA THR A 321 -1.34 44.12 -2.34
C THR A 321 -0.68 43.27 -1.26
N ASN A 322 0.08 43.90 -0.37
CA ASN A 322 0.70 43.23 0.78
C ASN A 322 0.43 44.06 2.04
N ILE A 323 -0.58 43.66 2.80
CA ILE A 323 -1.01 44.36 4.02
C ILE A 323 -0.64 43.49 5.21
N LYS A 324 0.28 43.98 6.06
CA LYS A 324 0.64 43.37 7.33
C LYS A 324 0.14 44.24 8.48
N LYS A 325 -0.86 43.76 9.23
CA LYS A 325 -1.42 44.46 10.39
C LYS A 325 -1.45 43.51 11.58
N ASN A 326 -0.75 43.88 12.66
CA ASN A 326 -0.55 43.03 13.82
C ASN A 326 0.06 41.68 13.42
N SER A 327 -0.68 40.59 13.66
CA SER A 327 -0.29 39.24 13.26
C SER A 327 -0.92 38.78 11.94
N GLN A 328 -1.77 39.59 11.31
CA GLN A 328 -2.45 39.24 10.07
C GLN A 328 -1.67 39.75 8.86
N LEU A 329 -1.53 38.89 7.85
CA LEU A 329 -1.00 39.20 6.54
C LEU A 329 -2.08 38.90 5.50
N THR A 330 -2.38 39.88 4.67
CA THR A 330 -3.20 39.72 3.46
C THR A 330 -2.33 40.02 2.26
N TYR A 331 -2.18 39.03 1.39
CA TYR A 331 -1.40 39.13 0.17
C TYR A 331 -2.27 38.77 -1.02
N THR A 332 -2.39 39.70 -1.97
CA THR A 332 -3.00 39.43 -3.27
C THR A 332 -2.06 39.86 -4.38
N ALA A 333 -2.00 39.09 -5.45
CA ALA A 333 -1.20 39.42 -6.62
C ALA A 333 -1.68 38.65 -7.84
N PHE A 334 -1.39 39.19 -9.01
CA PHE A 334 -1.60 38.53 -10.29
C PHE A 334 -0.24 38.21 -10.87
N THR A 335 -0.05 37.01 -11.40
CA THR A 335 1.08 36.79 -12.34
C THR A 335 0.95 37.73 -13.54
N SER A 336 2.06 38.06 -14.20
CA SER A 336 2.03 38.99 -15.36
C SER A 336 1.08 38.54 -16.47
N SER A 337 0.96 37.23 -16.69
CA SER A 337 0.05 36.60 -17.67
C SER A 337 -1.40 36.48 -17.21
N ALA A 338 -1.71 36.75 -15.93
CA ALA A 338 -3.07 36.60 -15.40
C ALA A 338 -4.00 37.74 -15.79
N ASP A 339 -5.28 37.41 -15.86
CA ASP A 339 -6.44 38.28 -15.99
C ASP A 339 -7.50 37.88 -14.95
N GLU A 340 -8.67 38.52 -14.97
CA GLU A 340 -9.77 38.24 -14.03
C GLU A 340 -10.37 36.83 -14.17
N LYS A 341 -10.15 36.15 -15.31
CA LYS A 341 -10.63 34.79 -15.58
C LYS A 341 -9.60 33.71 -15.24
N SER A 342 -8.41 34.13 -14.82
CA SER A 342 -7.31 33.23 -14.53
C SER A 342 -7.58 32.39 -13.27
N PRO A 343 -7.03 31.18 -13.18
CA PRO A 343 -7.08 30.32 -12.00
C PRO A 343 -6.78 31.03 -10.69
N THR A 344 -7.56 30.72 -9.65
CA THR A 344 -7.39 31.28 -8.31
C THR A 344 -6.61 30.33 -7.41
N PHE A 345 -5.63 30.87 -6.70
CA PHE A 345 -4.85 30.19 -5.69
C PHE A 345 -5.14 30.82 -4.32
N THR A 346 -5.99 30.18 -3.54
CA THR A 346 -6.47 30.68 -2.26
C THR A 346 -5.80 29.94 -1.09
N VAL A 347 -5.25 30.69 -0.14
CA VAL A 347 -4.65 30.12 1.08
C VAL A 347 -5.17 30.84 2.31
N ASN A 348 -5.66 30.08 3.28
CA ASN A 348 -5.94 30.53 4.63
C ASN A 348 -5.04 29.76 5.59
N GLY A 349 -4.21 30.44 6.38
CA GLY A 349 -3.22 29.79 7.24
C GLY A 349 -3.03 30.43 8.61
N VAL A 350 -2.66 29.62 9.59
CA VAL A 350 -2.29 30.07 10.94
C VAL A 350 -0.97 29.41 11.34
N TYR A 351 0.05 30.21 11.69
CA TYR A 351 1.42 29.73 11.89
C TYR A 351 1.92 28.96 10.67
N SER A 352 1.85 29.55 9.49
CA SER A 352 2.05 28.84 8.21
C SER A 352 2.69 29.77 7.20
N ASP A 353 3.72 29.29 6.51
CA ASP A 353 4.41 30.01 5.46
C ASP A 353 4.00 29.49 4.07
N VAL A 354 3.96 30.40 3.10
CA VAL A 354 3.67 30.06 1.70
C VAL A 354 4.81 30.54 0.83
N SER A 355 5.34 29.65 0.00
CA SER A 355 6.42 29.92 -0.93
C SER A 355 6.00 29.59 -2.37
N PHE A 356 6.16 30.55 -3.26
CA PHE A 356 5.99 30.37 -4.69
C PHE A 356 7.34 30.52 -5.40
N GLU A 357 7.59 29.66 -6.39
CA GLU A 357 8.79 29.68 -7.22
C GLU A 357 8.43 29.76 -8.71
N SER A 358 9.23 30.47 -9.49
CA SER A 358 9.13 30.50 -10.95
C SER A 358 9.65 29.18 -11.54
N ARG A 359 8.94 28.61 -12.51
CA ARG A 359 9.31 27.35 -13.19
C ARG A 359 9.18 27.40 -14.70
#